data_AF-A0A960YN91-F1
#
_entry.id   AF-A0A960YN91-F1
#
_cell.length_a   1.000
_cell.length_b   1.000
_cell.length_c   1.000
_cell.angle_alpha   90.00
_cell.angle_beta   90.00
_cell.angle_gamma   90.00
#
_symmetry.space_group_name_H-M   'P 1'
#
loop_
_entity.id
_entity.type
_entity.pdbx_description
1 polymer ?
#
loop_
_entity_poly.entity_id
_entity_poly.type
_entity_poly.pdbx_seq_one_letter_code
_entity_poly.pdbx_strand_id
1 'polypeptide(L)'
;MGGENGLTPFYDVAKKMMGVETNPKVWEADELLRDTATEMGFGQTFKHTPAGVFFGEAGKTVSDPYFGGEGPDRTGCNYCGGCMVGCRYNAKNTLDKNYLYFAEKLGAQVIPETTVVHIKPLSADGSEGYEIHTRSTTGLFGFPKRVFRTKGVVLSAGVLGTLKLLLKHSQKGWLPGLSPRLGDVVRTNSESLIGVSSLDRSHDFSRGIAITSSVYPDADTHIEPVRYPKGSDAMNFLAAPVLVDGGGKVPRQIRFLLGILRHPIRAIRMLIPFGFAKRSIILLVMQSTDNYIRIQRKRRWFWPFTKSLTSSQEHHQKIPTFIPIANEFARRMANRMGGVARSTVNEVMLDIPSTAHVLGGACISSSPEEGVV
;
A
#
# COMPACT_ATOMS: atom_id res chain seq x y z
N MET A 1 -8.18 10.65 22.30
CA MET A 1 -7.45 9.39 22.60
C MET A 1 -6.04 9.74 23.06
N GLY A 2 -5.78 9.71 24.37
CA GLY A 2 -4.52 9.84 25.14
C GLY A 2 -3.14 10.24 24.57
N GLY A 3 -3.01 10.84 23.38
CA GLY A 3 -1.72 11.15 22.75
C GLY A 3 -0.86 9.91 22.49
N GLU A 4 0.43 10.13 22.28
CA GLU A 4 1.43 9.06 22.10
C GLU A 4 1.39 8.03 23.23
N ASN A 5 1.42 8.49 24.48
CA ASN A 5 1.40 7.63 25.67
C ASN A 5 0.15 6.75 25.78
N GLY A 6 -1.01 7.22 25.30
CA GLY A 6 -2.23 6.42 25.28
C GLY A 6 -2.26 5.35 24.19
N LEU A 7 -1.41 5.46 23.16
CA LEU A 7 -1.35 4.54 22.03
C LEU A 7 -0.18 3.55 22.11
N THR A 8 0.92 3.92 22.77
CA THR A 8 2.13 3.09 22.90
C THR A 8 1.85 1.64 23.33
N PRO A 9 1.01 1.37 24.35
CA PRO A 9 0.71 0.00 24.75
C PRO A 9 0.07 -0.84 23.63
N PHE A 10 -0.74 -0.23 22.76
CA PHE A 10 -1.37 -0.92 21.64
C PHE A 10 -0.38 -1.16 20.49
N TYR A 11 0.60 -0.28 20.29
CA TYR A 11 1.71 -0.52 19.35
C TYR A 11 2.57 -1.70 19.78
N ASP A 12 2.85 -1.85 21.08
CA ASP A 12 3.61 -2.99 21.60
C ASP A 12 2.87 -4.31 21.39
N VAL A 13 1.56 -4.33 21.63
CA VAL A 13 0.70 -5.49 21.35
C VAL A 13 0.72 -5.82 19.85
N ALA A 14 0.56 -4.82 18.98
CA ALA A 14 0.61 -5.02 17.52
C ALA A 14 1.97 -5.56 17.07
N LYS A 15 3.07 -5.00 17.60
CA LYS A 15 4.44 -5.44 17.31
C LYS A 15 4.67 -6.90 17.71
N LYS A 16 4.19 -7.30 18.89
CA LYS A 16 4.23 -8.68 19.38
C LYS A 16 3.42 -9.61 18.47
N MET A 17 2.16 -9.27 18.19
CA MET A 17 1.27 -10.10 17.38
C MET A 17 1.80 -10.29 15.94
N MET A 18 2.39 -9.24 15.37
CA MET A 18 2.99 -9.29 14.04
C MET A 18 4.34 -10.02 14.01
N GLY A 19 4.94 -10.35 15.16
CA GLY A 19 6.25 -11.01 15.21
C GLY A 19 7.33 -10.15 14.54
N VAL A 20 7.34 -8.85 14.85
CA VAL A 20 8.23 -7.89 14.18
C VAL A 20 9.68 -8.15 14.55
N GLU A 21 10.49 -8.44 13.54
CA GLU A 21 11.93 -8.62 13.64
C GLU A 21 12.65 -7.67 12.67
N THR A 22 13.83 -7.18 13.04
CA THR A 22 14.67 -6.37 12.15
C THR A 22 15.29 -7.27 11.10
N ASN A 23 15.18 -6.90 9.82
CA ASN A 23 15.81 -7.64 8.72
C ASN A 23 17.32 -7.82 8.99
N PRO A 24 17.86 -9.05 9.10
CA PRO A 24 19.25 -9.27 9.51
C PRO A 24 20.25 -9.14 8.36
N LYS A 25 19.80 -9.02 7.11
CA LYS A 25 20.67 -9.13 5.93
C LYS A 25 20.60 -7.91 5.01
N VAL A 26 21.77 -7.43 4.61
CA VAL A 26 21.97 -6.41 3.57
C VAL A 26 22.09 -7.11 2.21
N TRP A 27 21.49 -6.52 1.18
CA TRP A 27 21.59 -6.95 -0.21
C TRP A 27 22.14 -5.82 -1.09
N GLU A 28 22.45 -6.13 -2.35
CA GLU A 28 22.99 -5.17 -3.31
C GLU A 28 22.13 -3.88 -3.44
N ALA A 29 20.80 -4.02 -3.42
CA ALA A 29 19.89 -2.88 -3.45
C ALA A 29 20.00 -1.98 -2.20
N ASP A 30 20.34 -2.57 -1.05
CA ASP A 30 20.55 -1.85 0.21
C ASP A 30 21.88 -1.10 0.21
N GLU A 31 22.93 -1.69 -0.37
CA GLU A 31 24.22 -1.02 -0.58
C GLU A 31 24.06 0.19 -1.49
N LEU A 32 23.37 0.02 -2.63
CA LEU A 32 23.04 1.15 -3.51
C LEU A 32 22.24 2.24 -2.81
N LEU A 33 21.28 1.87 -1.95
CA LEU A 33 20.49 2.83 -1.17
C LEU A 33 21.39 3.61 -0.20
N ARG A 34 22.19 2.90 0.61
CA ARG A 34 23.11 3.50 1.59
C ARG A 34 24.14 4.40 0.93
N ASP A 35 24.75 3.95 -0.16
CA ASP A 35 25.83 4.68 -0.82
C ASP A 35 25.28 5.93 -1.54
N THR A 36 24.07 5.85 -2.10
CA THR A 36 23.37 7.04 -2.64
C THR A 36 23.02 8.02 -1.53
N ALA A 37 22.52 7.55 -0.38
CA ALA A 37 22.25 8.41 0.77
C ALA A 37 23.51 9.06 1.34
N THR A 38 24.63 8.33 1.35
CA THR A 38 25.93 8.85 1.80
C THR A 38 26.44 9.95 0.88
N GLU A 39 26.33 9.78 -0.44
CA GLU A 39 26.66 10.83 -1.42
C GLU A 39 25.84 12.11 -1.21
N MET A 40 24.57 11.95 -0.80
CA MET A 40 23.65 13.06 -0.55
C MET A 40 23.73 13.62 0.88
N GLY A 41 24.63 13.10 1.73
CA GLY A 41 24.90 13.65 3.07
C GLY A 41 24.01 13.12 4.21
N PHE A 42 23.21 12.07 3.98
CA PHE A 42 22.33 11.49 5.01
C PHE A 42 22.49 9.96 5.17
N GLY A 43 23.63 9.40 4.78
CA GLY A 43 23.93 7.96 4.88
C GLY A 43 23.83 7.38 6.28
N GLN A 44 24.08 8.19 7.32
CA GLN A 44 23.94 7.82 8.74
C GLN A 44 22.52 7.43 9.16
N THR A 45 21.52 7.79 8.36
CA THR A 45 20.12 7.44 8.62
C THR A 45 19.73 6.06 8.10
N PHE A 46 20.66 5.37 7.41
CA PHE A 46 20.45 4.02 6.93
C PHE A 46 20.15 3.07 8.08
N LYS A 47 19.00 2.41 8.00
CA LYS A 47 18.59 1.40 8.98
C LYS A 47 17.92 0.22 8.30
N HIS A 48 18.02 -0.93 8.94
CA HIS A 48 17.32 -2.14 8.51
C HIS A 48 15.84 -2.04 8.85
N THR A 49 14.98 -2.49 7.94
CA THR A 49 13.52 -2.38 8.13
C THR A 49 13.02 -3.43 9.14
N PRO A 50 12.24 -3.02 10.16
CA PRO A 50 11.49 -3.95 10.99
C PRO A 50 10.31 -4.54 10.19
N ALA A 51 10.19 -5.87 10.17
CA ALA A 51 9.18 -6.57 9.38
C ALA A 51 8.56 -7.74 10.13
N GLY A 52 7.27 -8.01 9.89
CA GLY A 52 6.58 -9.23 10.36
C GLY A 52 6.95 -10.44 9.49
N VAL A 53 8.21 -10.87 9.59
CA VAL A 53 8.78 -12.01 8.84
C VAL A 53 9.59 -12.85 9.80
N PHE A 54 9.36 -14.15 9.77
CA PHE A 54 10.23 -15.11 10.44
C PHE A 54 11.50 -15.30 9.62
N PHE A 55 12.63 -14.78 10.09
CA PHE A 55 13.90 -14.91 9.37
C PHE A 55 14.48 -16.31 9.53
N GLY A 56 14.72 -16.77 10.76
CA GLY A 56 15.11 -18.15 11.08
C GLY A 56 16.24 -18.74 10.21
N GLU A 57 16.34 -20.07 10.22
CA GLU A 57 17.17 -20.78 9.24
C GLU A 57 16.37 -20.92 7.93
N ALA A 58 16.91 -20.45 6.81
CA ALA A 58 16.19 -20.36 5.55
C ALA A 58 15.64 -21.72 5.09
N GLY A 59 14.32 -21.80 4.87
CA GLY A 59 13.64 -23.02 4.43
C GLY A 59 13.39 -24.06 5.53
N LYS A 60 13.89 -23.85 6.75
CA LYS A 60 13.62 -24.73 7.89
C LYS A 60 12.33 -24.36 8.59
N THR A 61 11.49 -25.35 8.82
CA THR A 61 10.24 -25.19 9.57
C THR A 61 10.49 -25.47 11.05
N VAL A 62 9.93 -24.60 11.90
CA VAL A 62 9.94 -24.73 13.36
C VAL A 62 8.52 -24.55 13.88
N SER A 63 8.27 -25.08 15.08
CA SER A 63 7.03 -24.78 15.81
C SER A 63 6.95 -23.29 16.13
N ASP A 64 5.74 -22.77 16.37
CA ASP A 64 5.46 -21.35 16.49
C ASP A 64 6.47 -20.59 17.37
N PRO A 65 7.31 -19.73 16.78
CA PRO A 65 8.36 -19.03 17.49
C PRO A 65 7.85 -17.81 18.25
N TYR A 66 6.58 -17.42 18.11
CA TYR A 66 6.05 -16.15 18.59
C TYR A 66 5.17 -16.27 19.84
N PHE A 67 4.39 -17.34 19.97
CA PHE A 67 3.39 -17.49 21.03
C PHE A 67 3.59 -18.77 21.85
N GLY A 68 4.85 -19.19 22.02
CA GLY A 68 5.20 -20.34 22.86
C GLY A 68 4.69 -21.67 22.33
N GLY A 69 4.59 -21.81 21.00
CA GLY A 69 4.08 -23.03 20.35
C GLY A 69 2.56 -23.05 20.13
N GLU A 70 1.82 -22.04 20.60
CA GLU A 70 0.35 -22.01 20.51
C GLU A 70 -0.18 -21.57 19.14
N GLY A 71 0.64 -20.88 18.34
CA GLY A 71 0.36 -20.47 16.97
C GLY A 71 0.72 -21.53 15.92
N PRO A 72 0.56 -21.22 14.63
CA PRO A 72 0.96 -22.14 13.56
C PRO A 72 2.48 -22.14 13.33
N ASP A 73 3.02 -23.28 12.88
CA ASP A 73 4.41 -23.43 12.45
C ASP A 73 4.87 -22.31 11.50
N ARG A 74 6.18 -22.04 11.51
CA ARG A 74 6.83 -21.04 10.67
C ARG A 74 8.04 -21.61 9.96
N THR A 75 8.27 -21.15 8.74
CA THR A 75 9.43 -21.56 7.93
C THR A 75 10.33 -20.35 7.69
N GLY A 76 11.63 -20.48 7.93
CA GLY A 76 12.57 -19.37 7.82
C GLY A 76 12.62 -18.78 6.40
N CYS A 77 12.68 -17.46 6.31
CA CYS A 77 12.64 -16.71 5.06
C CYS A 77 13.80 -17.12 4.13
N ASN A 78 13.47 -17.44 2.87
CA ASN A 78 14.46 -17.73 1.83
C ASN A 78 14.85 -16.50 0.99
N TYR A 79 14.39 -15.30 1.37
CA TYR A 79 14.71 -14.03 0.72
C TYR A 79 14.43 -14.01 -0.80
N CYS A 80 13.33 -14.61 -1.22
CA CYS A 80 12.93 -14.70 -2.62
C CYS A 80 12.32 -13.42 -3.23
N GLY A 81 12.10 -12.35 -2.44
CA GLY A 81 11.44 -11.12 -2.90
C GLY A 81 9.91 -11.22 -3.05
N GLY A 82 9.31 -12.37 -2.77
CA GLY A 82 7.89 -12.67 -3.05
C GLY A 82 6.85 -12.00 -2.15
N CYS A 83 7.23 -11.10 -1.25
CA CYS A 83 6.33 -10.63 -0.19
C CYS A 83 5.11 -9.83 -0.70
N MET A 84 5.25 -9.17 -1.87
CA MET A 84 4.18 -8.36 -2.51
C MET A 84 3.16 -9.21 -3.26
N VAL A 85 3.53 -10.43 -3.67
CA VAL A 85 2.67 -11.34 -4.45
C VAL A 85 2.16 -12.54 -3.63
N GLY A 86 2.34 -12.47 -2.31
CA GLY A 86 2.02 -13.55 -1.37
C GLY A 86 3.23 -14.45 -1.07
N CYS A 87 3.50 -14.65 0.22
CA CYS A 87 4.57 -15.54 0.66
C CYS A 87 4.13 -17.00 0.58
N ARG A 88 4.71 -17.76 -0.35
CA ARG A 88 4.42 -19.20 -0.53
C ARG A 88 5.21 -20.11 0.41
N TYR A 89 6.14 -19.54 1.17
CA TYR A 89 7.11 -20.27 1.98
C TYR A 89 6.87 -20.10 3.47
N ASN A 90 5.66 -19.70 3.89
CA ASN A 90 5.25 -19.64 5.30
C ASN A 90 6.14 -18.76 6.23
N ALA A 91 6.92 -17.84 5.66
CA ALA A 91 7.82 -16.95 6.40
C ALA A 91 7.17 -15.62 6.81
N LYS A 92 6.27 -15.08 5.97
CA LYS A 92 5.58 -13.82 6.26
C LYS A 92 4.49 -14.07 7.30
N ASN A 93 4.53 -13.35 8.41
CA ASN A 93 3.59 -13.51 9.52
C ASN A 93 2.28 -12.74 9.22
N THR A 94 1.51 -13.27 8.29
CA THR A 94 0.24 -12.69 7.79
C THR A 94 -0.89 -12.83 8.82
N LEU A 95 -2.00 -12.10 8.60
CA LEU A 95 -3.09 -12.03 9.60
C LEU A 95 -3.83 -13.35 9.83
N ASP A 96 -3.90 -14.20 8.80
CA ASP A 96 -4.37 -15.60 8.85
C ASP A 96 -3.50 -16.50 9.73
N LYS A 97 -2.29 -16.05 10.06
CA LYS A 97 -1.30 -16.79 10.83
C LYS A 97 -1.14 -16.29 12.27
N ASN A 98 -1.73 -15.15 12.60
CA ASN A 98 -1.72 -14.59 13.96
C ASN A 98 -3.14 -14.26 14.46
N TYR A 99 -3.65 -13.04 14.23
CA TYR A 99 -4.93 -12.56 14.75
C TYR A 99 -6.10 -13.46 14.36
N LEU A 100 -6.24 -13.82 13.08
CA LEU A 100 -7.36 -14.66 12.64
C LEU A 100 -7.20 -16.11 13.12
N TYR A 101 -5.98 -16.64 13.14
CA TYR A 101 -5.70 -17.97 13.67
C TYR A 101 -6.20 -18.12 15.11
N PHE A 102 -5.81 -17.19 16.00
CA PHE A 102 -6.26 -17.23 17.39
C PHE A 102 -7.74 -16.89 17.54
N ALA A 103 -8.29 -16.00 16.71
CA ALA A 103 -9.73 -15.73 16.72
C ALA A 103 -10.53 -17.00 16.40
N GLU A 104 -10.14 -17.77 15.39
CA GLU A 104 -10.79 -19.04 15.04
C GLU A 104 -10.58 -20.10 16.13
N LYS A 105 -9.39 -20.19 16.73
CA LYS A 105 -9.12 -21.06 17.89
C LYS A 105 -10.04 -20.76 19.08
N LEU A 106 -10.45 -19.50 19.24
CA LEU A 106 -11.38 -19.03 20.27
C LEU A 106 -12.86 -19.09 19.84
N GLY A 107 -13.17 -19.66 18.67
CA GLY A 107 -14.53 -19.90 18.19
C GLY A 107 -15.11 -18.85 17.24
N ALA A 108 -14.32 -17.86 16.80
CA ALA A 108 -14.74 -16.99 15.70
C ALA A 108 -14.83 -17.80 14.40
N GLN A 109 -15.73 -17.40 13.50
CA GLN A 109 -15.90 -18.06 12.19
C GLN A 109 -15.53 -17.11 11.06
N VAL A 110 -14.60 -17.51 10.21
CA VAL A 110 -14.30 -16.82 8.96
C VAL A 110 -15.17 -17.41 7.86
N ILE A 111 -16.00 -16.58 7.23
CA ILE A 111 -16.84 -16.97 6.09
C ILE A 111 -16.23 -16.36 4.82
N PRO A 112 -15.29 -17.05 4.15
CA PRO A 112 -14.63 -16.52 2.96
C PRO A 112 -15.62 -16.34 1.80
N GLU A 113 -15.18 -15.62 0.77
CA GLU A 113 -15.94 -15.37 -0.47
C GLU A 113 -17.34 -14.77 -0.25
N THR A 114 -17.53 -14.05 0.85
CA THR A 114 -18.81 -13.47 1.25
C THR A 114 -18.70 -11.95 1.31
N THR A 115 -19.32 -11.26 0.35
CA THR A 115 -19.31 -9.80 0.30
C THR A 115 -20.59 -9.23 0.91
N VAL A 116 -20.44 -8.40 1.95
CA VAL A 116 -21.53 -7.59 2.49
C VAL A 116 -21.94 -6.52 1.47
N VAL A 117 -23.24 -6.43 1.17
CA VAL A 117 -23.78 -5.50 0.17
C VAL A 117 -24.83 -4.55 0.72
N HIS A 118 -25.43 -4.90 1.86
CA HIS A 118 -26.43 -4.11 2.55
C HIS A 118 -26.45 -4.44 4.05
N ILE A 119 -26.48 -3.40 4.88
CA ILE A 119 -26.62 -3.42 6.34
C ILE A 119 -27.91 -2.69 6.63
N LYS A 120 -28.85 -3.37 7.28
CA LYS A 120 -30.15 -2.84 7.63
C LYS A 120 -30.31 -2.88 9.14
N PRO A 121 -30.45 -1.74 9.82
CA PRO A 121 -30.72 -1.75 11.25
C PRO A 121 -32.14 -2.28 11.51
N LEU A 122 -32.33 -2.99 12.63
CA LEU A 122 -33.62 -3.57 13.02
C LEU A 122 -34.53 -2.52 13.71
N SER A 123 -33.93 -1.53 14.36
CA SER A 123 -34.57 -0.34 14.92
C SER A 123 -33.93 0.94 14.35
N ALA A 124 -34.56 2.10 14.52
CA ALA A 124 -34.04 3.37 13.97
C ALA A 124 -32.66 3.77 14.53
N ASP A 125 -32.39 3.42 15.78
CA ASP A 125 -31.15 3.64 16.53
C ASP A 125 -30.17 2.45 16.47
N GLY A 126 -30.60 1.31 15.88
CA GLY A 126 -29.80 0.09 15.79
C GLY A 126 -29.69 -0.71 17.10
N SER A 127 -30.38 -0.32 18.18
CA SER A 127 -30.34 -1.00 19.48
C SER A 127 -30.85 -2.44 19.44
N GLU A 128 -31.77 -2.76 18.52
CA GLU A 128 -32.27 -4.12 18.29
C GLU A 128 -31.34 -4.97 17.41
N GLY A 129 -30.25 -4.39 16.90
CA GLY A 129 -29.26 -5.05 16.05
C GLY A 129 -29.46 -4.79 14.55
N TYR A 130 -28.91 -5.67 13.72
CA TYR A 130 -28.75 -5.48 12.27
C TYR A 130 -28.98 -6.76 11.47
N GLU A 131 -29.59 -6.60 10.29
CA GLU A 131 -29.59 -7.57 9.20
C GLU A 131 -28.44 -7.28 8.22
N ILE A 132 -27.59 -8.28 7.98
CA ILE A 132 -26.43 -8.21 7.11
C ILE A 132 -26.70 -9.04 5.86
N HIS A 133 -26.99 -8.37 4.77
CA HIS A 133 -27.21 -9.00 3.47
C HIS A 133 -25.88 -9.17 2.74
N THR A 134 -25.67 -10.38 2.27
CA THR A 134 -24.43 -10.79 1.62
C THR A 134 -24.69 -11.44 0.26
N ARG A 135 -23.65 -11.50 -0.55
CA ARG A 135 -23.59 -12.27 -1.80
C ARG A 135 -22.27 -12.99 -1.90
N SER A 136 -22.21 -14.09 -2.65
CA SER A 136 -20.94 -14.72 -2.98
C SER A 136 -20.09 -13.78 -3.85
N THR A 137 -18.79 -13.72 -3.55
CA THR A 137 -17.80 -12.95 -4.32
C THR A 137 -17.43 -13.65 -5.62
N THR A 138 -17.35 -14.98 -5.58
CA THR A 138 -16.86 -15.87 -6.65
C THR A 138 -18.00 -16.58 -7.38
N GLY A 139 -19.17 -16.68 -6.75
CA GLY A 139 -20.34 -17.37 -7.29
C GLY A 139 -21.00 -16.65 -8.46
N LEU A 140 -21.58 -17.44 -9.37
CA LEU A 140 -22.26 -16.94 -10.55
C LEU A 140 -23.44 -16.02 -10.15
N PHE A 141 -23.50 -14.83 -10.74
CA PHE A 141 -24.47 -13.77 -10.39
C PHE A 141 -24.50 -13.40 -8.89
N GLY A 142 -23.47 -13.75 -8.11
CA GLY A 142 -23.37 -13.52 -6.68
C GLY A 142 -24.20 -14.46 -5.81
N PHE A 143 -24.62 -15.63 -6.32
CA PHE A 143 -25.26 -16.67 -5.51
C PHE A 143 -24.23 -17.60 -4.86
N PRO A 144 -24.51 -18.14 -3.65
CA PRO A 144 -25.70 -17.92 -2.84
C PRO A 144 -25.72 -16.51 -2.20
N LYS A 145 -26.93 -15.99 -1.98
CA LYS A 145 -27.15 -14.80 -1.15
C LYS A 145 -27.57 -15.26 0.23
N ARG A 146 -27.02 -14.65 1.27
CA ARG A 146 -27.33 -14.98 2.67
C ARG A 146 -27.65 -13.72 3.45
N VAL A 147 -28.48 -13.85 4.48
CA VAL A 147 -28.77 -12.79 5.44
C VAL A 147 -28.41 -13.29 6.82
N PHE A 148 -27.61 -12.51 7.53
CA PHE A 148 -27.23 -12.77 8.92
C PHE A 148 -27.90 -11.76 9.83
N ARG A 149 -28.21 -12.15 11.07
CA ARG A 149 -28.67 -11.23 12.12
C ARG A 149 -27.63 -11.15 13.21
N THR A 150 -27.36 -9.94 13.69
CA THR A 150 -26.36 -9.68 14.72
C THR A 150 -26.79 -8.51 15.59
N LYS A 151 -26.30 -8.45 16.83
CA LYS A 151 -26.51 -7.31 17.74
C LYS A 151 -25.58 -6.14 17.44
N GLY A 152 -24.44 -6.37 16.78
CA GLY A 152 -23.45 -5.35 16.49
C GLY A 152 -22.65 -5.66 15.23
N VAL A 153 -22.05 -4.61 14.65
CA VAL A 153 -21.29 -4.69 13.40
C VAL A 153 -20.00 -3.91 13.53
N VAL A 154 -18.87 -4.56 13.24
CA VAL A 154 -17.55 -3.91 13.10
C VAL A 154 -17.19 -3.88 11.62
N LEU A 155 -16.94 -2.68 11.07
CA LEU A 155 -16.59 -2.50 9.66
C LEU A 155 -15.09 -2.39 9.47
N SER A 156 -14.50 -3.43 8.86
CA SER A 156 -13.05 -3.51 8.60
C SER A 156 -12.73 -3.87 7.13
N ALA A 157 -13.54 -3.38 6.17
CA ALA A 157 -13.41 -3.70 4.75
C ALA A 157 -12.31 -2.88 4.01
N GLY A 158 -11.31 -2.39 4.75
CA GLY A 158 -10.36 -1.38 4.27
C GLY A 158 -11.03 -0.03 3.95
N VAL A 159 -10.22 1.00 3.68
CA VAL A 159 -10.74 2.36 3.43
C VAL A 159 -11.75 2.38 2.28
N LEU A 160 -11.38 1.83 1.12
CA LEU A 160 -12.23 1.86 -0.07
C LEU A 160 -13.49 1.00 0.09
N GLY A 161 -13.38 -0.18 0.71
CA GLY A 161 -14.52 -1.07 0.90
C GLY A 161 -15.54 -0.49 1.88
N THR A 162 -15.07 0.02 3.03
CA THR A 162 -15.91 0.66 4.04
C THR A 162 -16.58 1.92 3.48
N LEU A 163 -15.83 2.81 2.83
CA LEU A 163 -16.39 4.01 2.19
C LEU A 163 -17.41 3.67 1.11
N LYS A 164 -17.10 2.71 0.23
CA LYS A 164 -18.02 2.27 -0.83
C LYS A 164 -19.35 1.78 -0.24
N LEU A 165 -19.27 1.02 0.84
CA LEU A 165 -20.44 0.50 1.53
C LEU A 165 -21.23 1.65 2.16
N LEU A 166 -20.63 2.41 3.07
CA LEU A 166 -21.32 3.44 3.84
C LEU A 166 -21.85 4.61 2.98
N LEU A 167 -21.09 5.09 1.99
CA LEU A 167 -21.57 6.12 1.06
C LEU A 167 -22.76 5.64 0.22
N LYS A 168 -22.80 4.35 -0.14
CA LYS A 168 -23.96 3.76 -0.81
C LYS A 168 -25.17 3.75 0.12
N HIS A 169 -25.00 3.41 1.40
CA HIS A 169 -26.09 3.35 2.39
C HIS A 169 -26.65 4.73 2.69
N SER A 170 -25.78 5.72 2.91
CA SER A 170 -26.16 7.12 3.08
C SER A 170 -26.97 7.62 1.88
N GLN A 171 -26.49 7.43 0.65
CA GLN A 171 -27.21 7.85 -0.57
C GLN A 171 -28.54 7.12 -0.82
N LYS A 172 -28.74 5.96 -0.21
CA LYS A 172 -29.98 5.19 -0.31
C LYS A 172 -30.93 5.44 0.86
N GLY A 173 -30.51 6.21 1.87
CA GLY A 173 -31.28 6.43 3.09
C GLY A 173 -31.37 5.21 4.01
N TRP A 174 -30.52 4.19 3.82
CA TRP A 174 -30.57 2.95 4.61
C TRP A 174 -29.96 3.09 6.01
N LEU A 175 -29.04 4.03 6.17
CA LEU A 175 -28.42 4.39 7.43
C LEU A 175 -28.48 5.91 7.57
N PRO A 176 -29.62 6.47 8.02
CA PRO A 176 -29.85 7.92 8.04
C PRO A 176 -28.96 8.65 9.05
N GLY A 177 -28.48 7.98 10.10
CA GLY A 177 -27.57 8.55 11.09
C GLY A 177 -26.09 8.67 10.66
N LEU A 178 -25.74 8.29 9.41
CA LEU A 178 -24.36 8.42 8.94
C LEU A 178 -23.96 9.88 8.80
N SER A 179 -22.83 10.24 9.39
CA SER A 179 -22.26 11.59 9.30
C SER A 179 -22.07 12.03 7.84
N PRO A 180 -22.40 13.29 7.50
CA PRO A 180 -22.13 13.86 6.18
C PRO A 180 -20.62 14.01 5.88
N ARG A 181 -19.76 13.89 6.89
CA ARG A 181 -18.29 13.97 6.78
C ARG A 181 -17.64 12.69 6.26
N LEU A 182 -18.42 11.64 6.05
CA LEU A 182 -17.93 10.38 5.51
C LEU A 182 -17.24 10.58 4.15
N GLY A 183 -15.97 10.19 4.10
CA GLY A 183 -15.12 10.31 2.92
C GLY A 183 -14.43 11.67 2.75
N ASP A 184 -14.64 12.64 3.66
CA ASP A 184 -14.07 13.98 3.52
C ASP A 184 -12.54 14.02 3.73
N VAL A 185 -12.03 13.23 4.67
CA VAL A 185 -10.61 13.21 5.03
C VAL A 185 -10.03 11.82 4.77
N VAL A 186 -9.53 11.61 3.54
CA VAL A 186 -8.80 10.40 3.15
C VAL A 186 -7.35 10.78 2.84
N ARG A 187 -6.38 10.11 3.45
CA ARG A 187 -4.95 10.36 3.25
C ARG A 187 -4.33 9.28 2.37
N THR A 188 -3.29 9.65 1.62
CA THR A 188 -2.60 8.76 0.65
C THR A 188 -1.13 8.51 0.99
N ASN A 189 -0.74 8.74 2.25
CA ASN A 189 0.64 8.64 2.76
C ASN A 189 1.68 9.49 2.01
N SER A 190 1.21 10.48 1.23
CA SER A 190 1.98 11.37 0.37
C SER A 190 3.19 10.70 -0.29
N GLU A 191 2.92 9.59 -0.96
CA GLU A 191 3.99 8.76 -1.52
C GLU A 191 4.29 9.04 -3.00
N SER A 192 5.53 8.73 -3.38
CA SER A 192 6.02 8.68 -4.76
C SER A 192 6.71 7.34 -5.00
N LEU A 193 6.33 6.68 -6.10
CA LEU A 193 6.91 5.42 -6.55
C LEU A 193 7.82 5.69 -7.75
N ILE A 194 9.12 5.46 -7.61
CA ILE A 194 10.09 5.74 -8.67
C ILE A 194 10.86 4.47 -9.01
N GLY A 195 10.81 4.05 -10.27
CA GLY A 195 11.59 2.91 -10.73
C GLY A 195 13.04 3.32 -11.01
N VAL A 196 13.98 2.46 -10.68
CA VAL A 196 15.38 2.57 -11.08
C VAL A 196 15.76 1.23 -11.70
N SER A 197 16.00 1.19 -13.02
CA SER A 197 16.28 -0.05 -13.75
C SER A 197 17.71 -0.07 -14.32
N SER A 198 18.48 -1.12 -14.07
CA SER A 198 19.83 -1.30 -14.62
C SER A 198 19.79 -1.65 -16.11
N LEU A 199 20.80 -1.18 -16.84
CA LEU A 199 21.05 -1.60 -18.21
C LEU A 199 21.83 -2.91 -18.27
N ASP A 200 22.57 -3.25 -17.21
CA ASP A 200 23.25 -4.53 -17.07
C ASP A 200 22.24 -5.61 -16.64
N ARG A 201 22.37 -6.80 -17.27
CA ARG A 201 21.53 -7.97 -17.04
C ARG A 201 22.13 -8.94 -16.02
N SER A 202 23.36 -8.72 -15.58
CA SER A 202 24.05 -9.54 -14.59
C SER A 202 23.43 -9.42 -13.19
N HIS A 203 22.98 -8.22 -12.82
CA HIS A 203 22.38 -7.92 -11.52
C HIS A 203 21.14 -8.76 -11.18
N ASP A 204 20.92 -8.95 -9.87
CA ASP A 204 19.73 -9.59 -9.33
C ASP A 204 19.21 -8.89 -8.07
N PHE A 205 18.55 -7.75 -8.26
CA PHE A 205 17.89 -6.99 -7.21
C PHE A 205 16.60 -7.63 -6.69
N SER A 206 16.21 -8.82 -7.20
CA SER A 206 14.99 -9.51 -6.73
C SER A 206 15.17 -10.22 -5.39
N ARG A 207 16.41 -10.29 -4.87
CA ARG A 207 16.74 -10.95 -3.62
C ARG A 207 16.49 -10.06 -2.40
N GLY A 208 16.09 -10.70 -1.29
CA GLY A 208 15.69 -10.04 -0.05
C GLY A 208 14.22 -10.24 0.27
N ILE A 209 13.74 -9.59 1.33
CA ILE A 209 12.31 -9.33 1.50
C ILE A 209 11.90 -8.13 0.63
N ALA A 210 10.60 -7.85 0.48
CA ALA A 210 10.15 -6.78 -0.41
C ALA A 210 10.77 -5.41 -0.07
N ILE A 211 10.89 -5.09 1.23
CA ILE A 211 11.50 -3.88 1.76
C ILE A 211 12.49 -4.30 2.84
N THR A 212 13.77 -4.01 2.65
CA THR A 212 14.87 -4.51 3.50
C THR A 212 15.53 -3.44 4.35
N SER A 213 15.51 -2.19 3.90
CA SER A 213 16.15 -1.06 4.57
C SER A 213 15.42 0.25 4.30
N SER A 214 15.86 1.29 4.99
CA SER A 214 15.30 2.64 4.94
C SER A 214 16.39 3.68 5.09
N VAL A 215 16.21 4.84 4.46
CA VAL A 215 16.99 6.07 4.70
C VAL A 215 16.04 7.27 4.87
N TYR A 216 16.49 8.28 5.60
CA TYR A 216 15.70 9.47 5.97
C TYR A 216 16.47 10.72 5.57
N PRO A 217 16.14 11.35 4.43
CA PRO A 217 16.77 12.59 4.03
C PRO A 217 16.51 13.75 5.00
N ASP A 218 15.34 13.75 5.63
CA ASP A 218 14.90 14.73 6.61
C ASP A 218 13.91 14.08 7.60
N ALA A 219 13.33 14.88 8.51
CA ALA A 219 12.41 14.39 9.55
C ALA A 219 11.08 13.84 8.99
N ASP A 220 10.68 14.31 7.80
CA ASP A 220 9.37 14.04 7.23
C ASP A 220 9.41 13.08 6.05
N THR A 221 10.60 12.82 5.47
CA THR A 221 10.77 12.03 4.25
C THR A 221 11.45 10.71 4.54
N HIS A 222 10.91 9.64 3.97
CA HIS A 222 11.38 8.27 4.15
C HIS A 222 11.51 7.58 2.80
N ILE A 223 12.67 6.98 2.49
CA ILE A 223 12.94 6.28 1.23
C ILE A 223 13.25 4.81 1.50
N GLU A 224 12.59 3.92 0.75
CA GLU A 224 12.73 2.48 0.88
C GLU A 224 12.89 1.78 -0.49
N PRO A 225 13.77 0.77 -0.61
CA PRO A 225 13.91 -0.02 -1.82
C PRO A 225 12.91 -1.19 -1.81
N VAL A 226 11.87 -1.07 -2.63
CA VAL A 226 10.87 -2.10 -2.90
C VAL A 226 11.30 -2.97 -4.07
N ARG A 227 11.11 -4.29 -3.93
CA ARG A 227 11.37 -5.26 -5.01
C ARG A 227 10.25 -6.29 -5.16
N TYR A 228 10.27 -6.94 -6.32
CA TYR A 228 9.42 -8.08 -6.67
C TYR A 228 10.29 -9.32 -6.89
N PRO A 229 9.73 -10.54 -6.73
CA PRO A 229 10.51 -11.75 -6.97
C PRO A 229 10.83 -11.88 -8.47
N LYS A 230 11.91 -12.61 -8.78
CA LYS A 230 12.25 -12.98 -10.16
C LYS A 230 11.02 -13.56 -10.87
N GLY A 231 10.71 -13.05 -12.07
CA GLY A 231 9.56 -13.46 -12.89
C GLY A 231 8.34 -12.55 -12.80
N SER A 232 8.31 -11.57 -11.88
CA SER A 232 7.25 -10.55 -11.80
C SER A 232 7.43 -9.42 -12.82
N ASP A 233 7.71 -9.77 -14.07
CA ASP A 233 8.08 -8.84 -15.14
C ASP A 233 6.91 -8.01 -15.68
N ALA A 234 5.68 -8.44 -15.43
CA ALA A 234 4.47 -7.68 -15.76
C ALA A 234 4.42 -6.31 -15.06
N MET A 235 5.16 -6.13 -13.95
CA MET A 235 5.25 -4.83 -13.27
C MET A 235 5.90 -3.75 -14.14
N ASN A 236 6.66 -4.13 -15.18
CA ASN A 236 7.24 -3.17 -16.13
C ASN A 236 6.17 -2.31 -16.83
N PHE A 237 4.95 -2.82 -17.03
CA PHE A 237 3.87 -2.08 -17.68
C PHE A 237 3.37 -0.88 -16.87
N LEU A 238 3.66 -0.82 -15.57
CA LEU A 238 3.34 0.32 -14.72
C LEU A 238 4.44 1.39 -14.72
N ALA A 239 5.63 1.06 -15.23
CA ALA A 239 6.80 1.91 -15.22
C ALA A 239 7.00 2.59 -16.58
N ALA A 240 6.99 3.93 -16.59
CA ALA A 240 7.34 4.71 -17.77
C ALA A 240 8.83 4.50 -18.13
N PRO A 241 9.22 4.58 -19.41
CA PRO A 241 10.60 4.34 -19.85
C PRO A 241 11.61 5.43 -19.43
N VAL A 242 11.14 6.58 -18.97
CA VAL A 242 11.96 7.73 -18.55
C VAL A 242 11.34 8.42 -17.34
N LEU A 243 12.19 8.94 -16.46
CA LEU A 243 11.80 9.83 -15.37
C LEU A 243 11.53 11.23 -15.91
N VAL A 244 10.42 11.82 -15.50
CA VAL A 244 10.06 13.21 -15.84
C VAL A 244 9.67 13.93 -14.57
N ASP A 245 10.31 15.07 -14.30
CA ASP A 245 9.93 15.91 -13.16
C ASP A 245 8.54 16.52 -13.38
N GLY A 246 7.78 16.75 -12.30
CA GLY A 246 6.57 17.58 -12.38
C GLY A 246 6.91 19.08 -12.50
N GLY A 247 5.88 19.92 -12.55
CA GLY A 247 6.03 21.38 -12.60
C GLY A 247 6.48 21.97 -13.95
N GLY A 248 6.77 23.28 -13.98
CA GLY A 248 7.22 24.02 -15.16
C GLY A 248 6.11 24.48 -16.11
N LYS A 249 6.49 25.24 -17.16
CA LYS A 249 5.55 25.79 -18.17
C LYS A 249 5.13 24.79 -19.24
N VAL A 250 5.91 23.72 -19.42
CA VAL A 250 5.67 22.70 -20.47
C VAL A 250 4.94 21.51 -19.86
N PRO A 251 3.81 21.07 -20.45
CA PRO A 251 3.09 19.88 -20.02
C PRO A 251 4.00 18.65 -19.85
N ARG A 252 3.74 17.88 -18.80
CA ARG A 252 4.55 16.71 -18.42
C ARG A 252 4.65 15.66 -19.54
N GLN A 253 3.55 15.48 -20.27
CA GLN A 253 3.44 14.56 -21.40
C GLN A 253 4.36 14.94 -22.55
N ILE A 254 4.54 16.24 -22.82
CA ILE A 254 5.46 16.73 -23.85
C ILE A 254 6.90 16.48 -23.41
N ARG A 255 7.24 16.78 -22.15
CA ARG A 255 8.58 16.50 -21.60
C ARG A 255 8.91 15.01 -21.61
N PHE A 256 7.92 14.16 -21.37
CA PHE A 256 8.04 12.71 -21.51
C PHE A 256 8.36 12.29 -22.94
N LEU A 257 7.60 12.77 -23.93
CA LEU A 257 7.88 12.49 -25.35
C LEU A 257 9.26 12.97 -25.76
N LEU A 258 9.66 14.18 -25.37
CA LEU A 258 11.00 14.71 -25.62
C LEU A 258 12.10 13.85 -24.96
N GLY A 259 11.84 13.32 -23.76
CA GLY A 259 12.76 12.40 -23.09
C GLY A 259 12.95 11.09 -23.86
N ILE A 260 11.87 10.53 -24.41
CA ILE A 260 11.93 9.35 -25.29
C ILE A 260 12.73 9.67 -26.57
N LEU A 261 12.43 10.79 -27.22
CA LEU A 261 13.06 11.20 -28.48
C LEU A 261 14.56 11.51 -28.32
N ARG A 262 14.99 12.00 -27.16
CA ARG A 262 16.41 12.23 -26.86
C ARG A 262 17.20 10.93 -26.68
N HIS A 263 16.57 9.87 -26.20
CA HIS A 263 17.23 8.59 -25.92
C HIS A 263 16.40 7.37 -26.37
N PRO A 264 16.11 7.24 -27.68
CA PRO A 264 15.14 6.26 -28.19
C PRO A 264 15.55 4.81 -27.89
N ILE A 265 16.85 4.49 -28.02
CA ILE A 265 17.37 3.14 -27.75
C ILE A 265 17.20 2.76 -26.27
N ARG A 266 17.46 3.70 -25.35
CA ARG A 266 17.27 3.46 -23.90
C ARG A 266 15.79 3.28 -23.60
N ALA A 267 14.92 4.13 -24.14
CA ALA A 267 13.48 4.04 -23.94
C ALA A 267 12.92 2.69 -24.41
N ILE A 268 13.27 2.24 -25.62
CA ILE A 268 12.85 0.93 -26.14
C ILE A 268 13.34 -0.20 -25.24
N ARG A 269 14.60 -0.16 -24.80
CA ARG A 269 15.15 -1.18 -23.88
C ARG A 269 14.39 -1.24 -22.55
N MET A 270 13.90 -0.10 -22.02
CA MET A 270 13.10 -0.05 -20.79
C MET A 270 11.66 -0.53 -20.97
N LEU A 271 11.12 -0.48 -22.19
CA LEU A 271 9.79 -1.01 -22.49
C LEU A 271 9.77 -2.56 -22.56
N ILE A 272 10.93 -3.20 -22.77
CA ILE A 272 11.03 -4.66 -22.78
C ILE A 272 10.85 -5.20 -21.34
N PRO A 273 9.78 -5.97 -21.06
CA PRO A 273 9.43 -6.36 -19.70
C PRO A 273 10.36 -7.44 -19.11
N PHE A 274 10.96 -8.29 -19.95
CA PHE A 274 11.69 -9.48 -19.50
C PHE A 274 12.87 -9.15 -18.59
N GLY A 275 12.90 -9.76 -17.40
CA GLY A 275 13.90 -9.53 -16.37
C GLY A 275 13.77 -8.19 -15.65
N PHE A 276 12.62 -7.51 -15.73
CA PHE A 276 12.36 -6.27 -14.99
C PHE A 276 12.59 -6.46 -13.49
N ALA A 277 12.04 -7.52 -12.90
CA ALA A 277 12.11 -7.74 -11.45
C ALA A 277 13.54 -7.97 -10.94
N LYS A 278 14.42 -8.57 -11.77
CA LYS A 278 15.84 -8.75 -11.43
C LYS A 278 16.65 -7.47 -11.55
N ARG A 279 16.25 -6.59 -12.47
CA ARG A 279 17.06 -5.43 -12.90
C ARG A 279 16.58 -4.12 -12.32
N SER A 280 15.50 -4.11 -11.54
CA SER A 280 14.86 -2.88 -11.12
C SER A 280 14.61 -2.84 -9.62
N ILE A 281 14.87 -1.68 -9.04
CA ILE A 281 14.50 -1.30 -7.67
C ILE A 281 13.39 -0.27 -7.80
N ILE A 282 12.33 -0.40 -7.01
CA ILE A 282 11.28 0.61 -6.92
C ILE A 282 11.54 1.38 -5.62
N LEU A 283 11.84 2.66 -5.72
CA LEU A 283 11.94 3.53 -4.57
C LEU A 283 10.53 3.93 -4.14
N LEU A 284 10.13 3.50 -2.95
CA LEU A 284 8.97 4.03 -2.24
C LEU A 284 9.45 5.20 -1.41
N VAL A 285 9.04 6.40 -1.78
CA VAL A 285 9.31 7.63 -1.02
C VAL A 285 8.02 8.10 -0.39
N MET A 286 7.99 8.27 0.92
CA MET A 286 6.82 8.68 1.68
C MET A 286 7.11 9.97 2.44
N GLN A 287 6.08 10.80 2.62
CA GLN A 287 6.18 12.02 3.43
C GLN A 287 5.06 12.15 4.46
N SER A 288 5.39 12.59 5.68
CA SER A 288 4.44 12.89 6.76
C SER A 288 3.73 14.25 6.61
N THR A 289 3.44 14.67 5.39
CA THR A 289 2.68 15.91 5.12
C THR A 289 1.18 15.71 5.40
N ASP A 290 0.52 16.69 6.00
CA ASP A 290 -0.93 16.66 6.19
C ASP A 290 -1.68 16.99 4.89
N ASN A 291 -1.75 16.00 4.00
CA ASN A 291 -2.47 16.08 2.75
C ASN A 291 -3.64 15.09 2.74
N TYR A 292 -4.82 15.56 2.37
CA TYR A 292 -6.01 14.72 2.25
C TYR A 292 -6.78 14.97 0.95
N ILE A 293 -7.46 13.92 0.51
CA ILE A 293 -8.43 13.93 -0.58
C ILE A 293 -9.81 13.62 -0.03
N ARG A 294 -10.81 14.03 -0.79
CA ARG A 294 -12.19 13.64 -0.54
C ARG A 294 -12.58 12.49 -1.45
N ILE A 295 -13.08 11.40 -0.89
CA ILE A 295 -13.65 10.27 -1.64
C ILE A 295 -15.17 10.34 -1.58
N GLN A 296 -15.78 10.38 -2.76
CA GLN A 296 -17.23 10.42 -2.90
C GLN A 296 -17.71 9.36 -3.86
N ARG A 297 -19.00 9.04 -3.77
CA ARG A 297 -19.65 8.12 -4.71
C ARG A 297 -20.48 8.89 -5.74
N LYS A 298 -19.96 9.05 -6.96
CA LYS A 298 -20.57 9.84 -8.04
C LYS A 298 -20.69 9.05 -9.34
N ARG A 299 -21.57 9.50 -10.25
CA ARG A 299 -21.59 9.00 -11.65
C ARG A 299 -20.44 9.66 -12.39
N ARG A 300 -19.64 8.89 -13.13
CA ARG A 300 -18.59 9.46 -13.96
C ARG A 300 -19.20 9.92 -15.28
N TRP A 301 -18.73 11.04 -15.83
CA TRP A 301 -19.26 11.59 -17.06
C TRP A 301 -19.11 10.63 -18.26
N PHE A 302 -17.98 9.90 -18.32
CA PHE A 302 -17.70 8.90 -19.36
C PHE A 302 -18.32 7.52 -19.09
N TRP A 303 -18.94 7.29 -17.93
CA TRP A 303 -19.65 6.04 -17.60
C TRP A 303 -20.83 6.32 -16.65
N PRO A 304 -21.95 6.88 -17.15
CA PRO A 304 -23.03 7.40 -16.31
C PRO A 304 -23.97 6.32 -15.74
N PHE A 305 -23.92 5.09 -16.24
CA PHE A 305 -24.84 4.01 -15.88
C PHE A 305 -24.70 3.55 -14.41
N THR A 306 -23.49 3.65 -13.86
CA THR A 306 -23.22 3.21 -12.48
C THR A 306 -22.45 4.27 -11.71
N LYS A 307 -22.81 4.46 -10.44
CA LYS A 307 -22.05 5.30 -9.51
C LYS A 307 -20.83 4.52 -9.00
N SER A 308 -19.65 5.12 -9.07
CA SER A 308 -18.39 4.58 -8.56
C SER A 308 -17.77 5.50 -7.52
N LEU A 309 -16.74 5.01 -6.82
CA LEU A 309 -15.92 5.87 -5.99
C LEU A 309 -15.06 6.76 -6.89
N THR A 310 -14.99 8.03 -6.52
CA THR A 310 -14.22 9.07 -7.19
C THR A 310 -13.55 9.94 -6.13
N SER A 311 -12.27 10.22 -6.34
CA SER A 311 -11.52 11.17 -5.55
C SER A 311 -11.69 12.58 -6.10
N SER A 312 -11.82 13.56 -5.23
CA SER A 312 -11.74 14.99 -5.54
C SER A 312 -10.75 15.65 -4.59
N GLN A 313 -9.94 16.55 -5.11
CA GLN A 313 -9.10 17.43 -4.28
C GLN A 313 -9.89 18.73 -4.05
N GLU A 314 -10.00 19.17 -2.80
CA GLU A 314 -10.49 20.52 -2.51
C GLU A 314 -9.38 21.52 -2.84
N HIS A 315 -9.76 22.66 -3.43
CA HIS A 315 -8.93 23.51 -4.30
C HIS A 315 -7.64 24.13 -3.69
N HIS A 316 -7.33 23.89 -2.42
CA HIS A 316 -6.43 24.76 -1.64
C HIS A 316 -5.05 24.14 -1.34
N GLN A 317 -4.87 22.83 -1.46
CA GLN A 317 -3.55 22.17 -1.38
C GLN A 317 -3.49 21.03 -2.40
N LYS A 318 -2.81 21.26 -3.53
CA LYS A 318 -2.53 20.19 -4.49
C LYS A 318 -1.54 19.23 -3.85
N ILE A 319 -1.88 17.95 -3.80
CA ILE A 319 -0.92 16.91 -3.43
C ILE A 319 0.23 16.99 -4.43
N PRO A 320 1.49 17.15 -3.97
CA PRO A 320 2.62 17.23 -4.87
C PRO A 320 2.65 15.99 -5.77
N THR A 321 2.61 16.20 -7.09
CA THR A 321 2.58 15.08 -8.04
C THR A 321 3.93 14.40 -8.20
N PHE A 322 4.99 14.98 -7.63
CA PHE A 322 6.33 14.44 -7.55
C PHE A 322 7.05 15.03 -6.32
N ILE A 323 8.03 14.30 -5.79
CA ILE A 323 8.87 14.74 -4.68
C ILE A 323 10.27 15.03 -5.24
N PRO A 324 10.77 16.28 -5.23
CA PRO A 324 12.05 16.64 -5.85
C PRO A 324 13.22 15.78 -5.37
N ILE A 325 13.33 15.58 -4.06
CA ILE A 325 14.40 14.77 -3.46
C ILE A 325 14.33 13.30 -3.89
N ALA A 326 13.11 12.77 -4.12
CA ALA A 326 12.91 11.42 -4.60
C ALA A 326 13.45 11.24 -6.04
N ASN A 327 13.16 12.20 -6.92
CA ASN A 327 13.65 12.19 -8.30
C ASN A 327 15.17 12.36 -8.37
N GLU A 328 15.74 13.23 -7.53
CA GLU A 328 17.18 13.40 -7.44
C GLU A 328 17.87 12.12 -6.95
N PHE A 329 17.36 11.54 -5.86
CA PHE A 329 17.86 10.29 -5.30
C PHE A 329 17.82 9.16 -6.34
N ALA A 330 16.70 9.02 -7.05
CA ALA A 330 16.55 8.03 -8.11
C ALA A 330 17.54 8.22 -9.26
N ARG A 331 17.84 9.47 -9.65
CA ARG A 331 18.86 9.77 -10.69
C ARG A 331 20.26 9.39 -10.23
N ARG A 332 20.64 9.71 -8.99
CA ARG A 332 21.96 9.37 -8.44
C ARG A 332 22.12 7.86 -8.29
N MET A 333 21.10 7.18 -7.77
CA MET A 333 21.08 5.71 -7.72
C MET A 333 21.14 5.09 -9.13
N ALA A 334 20.41 5.63 -10.10
CA ALA A 334 20.48 5.17 -11.49
C ALA A 334 21.89 5.31 -12.07
N ASN A 335 22.57 6.44 -11.81
CA ASN A 335 23.96 6.63 -12.26
C ASN A 335 24.91 5.60 -11.64
N ARG A 336 24.80 5.35 -10.33
CA ARG A 336 25.60 4.32 -9.62
C ARG A 336 25.38 2.91 -10.16
N MET A 337 24.13 2.59 -10.46
CA MET A 337 23.73 1.29 -10.97
C MET A 337 24.02 1.11 -12.47
N GLY A 338 24.49 2.15 -13.18
CA GLY A 338 24.62 2.12 -14.64
C GLY A 338 23.25 1.99 -15.36
N GLY A 339 22.20 2.55 -14.78
CA GLY A 339 20.81 2.37 -15.16
C GLY A 339 20.05 3.64 -15.55
N VAL A 340 18.73 3.55 -15.47
CA VAL A 340 17.78 4.59 -15.85
C VAL A 340 16.73 4.74 -14.75
N ALA A 341 16.53 5.97 -14.27
CA ALA A 341 15.40 6.32 -13.41
C ALA A 341 14.11 6.48 -14.23
N ARG A 342 12.97 6.10 -13.66
CA ARG A 342 11.69 5.88 -14.35
C ARG A 342 10.52 6.37 -13.50
N SER A 343 9.65 7.20 -14.07
CA SER A 343 8.36 7.57 -13.45
C SER A 343 7.35 6.42 -13.57
N THR A 344 6.22 6.50 -12.87
CA THR A 344 5.07 5.62 -13.17
C THR A 344 4.27 6.14 -14.37
N VAL A 345 3.59 5.24 -15.08
CA VAL A 345 2.77 5.61 -16.24
C VAL A 345 1.62 6.55 -15.84
N ASN A 346 0.97 6.30 -14.70
CA ASN A 346 -0.13 7.13 -14.20
C ASN A 346 0.32 8.58 -13.94
N GLU A 347 1.47 8.74 -13.30
CA GLU A 347 2.03 10.04 -12.93
C GLU A 347 2.38 10.86 -14.18
N VAL A 348 2.92 10.21 -15.22
CA VAL A 348 3.28 10.86 -16.49
C VAL A 348 2.06 11.21 -17.33
N MET A 349 1.11 10.28 -17.46
CA MET A 349 0.00 10.42 -18.40
C MET A 349 -1.14 11.25 -17.82
N LEU A 350 -1.45 11.06 -16.54
CA LEU A 350 -2.62 11.64 -15.89
C LEU A 350 -2.27 12.79 -14.93
N ASP A 351 -0.99 13.00 -14.64
CA ASP A 351 -0.52 13.94 -13.58
C ASP A 351 -1.21 13.66 -12.23
N ILE A 352 -1.45 12.37 -11.96
CA ILE A 352 -2.05 11.87 -10.73
C ILE A 352 -1.00 11.03 -9.99
N PRO A 353 -0.70 11.34 -8.72
CA PRO A 353 0.20 10.52 -7.92
C PRO A 353 -0.40 9.12 -7.75
N SER A 354 0.43 8.09 -7.88
CA SER A 354 0.04 6.73 -7.53
C SER A 354 0.32 6.50 -6.06
N THR A 355 -0.65 5.92 -5.34
CA THR A 355 -0.47 5.52 -3.95
C THR A 355 -0.81 4.04 -3.76
N ALA A 356 0.00 3.35 -2.98
CA ALA A 356 -0.19 2.01 -2.46
C ALA A 356 -0.93 2.03 -1.12
N HIS A 357 -0.92 3.16 -0.40
CA HIS A 357 -1.44 3.28 0.96
C HIS A 357 -2.53 4.35 1.06
N VAL A 358 -3.77 3.91 1.34
CA VAL A 358 -4.91 4.81 1.57
C VAL A 358 -5.38 4.65 3.01
N LEU A 359 -5.58 5.77 3.71
CA LEU A 359 -5.88 5.83 5.14
C LEU A 359 -7.08 6.77 5.41
N GLY A 360 -7.87 6.46 6.45
CA GLY A 360 -8.94 7.34 6.92
C GLY A 360 -10.27 7.19 6.15
N GLY A 361 -10.96 8.31 5.95
CA GLY A 361 -12.29 8.39 5.31
C GLY A 361 -13.48 8.16 6.24
N ALA A 362 -13.26 7.50 7.38
CA ALA A 362 -14.24 7.38 8.45
C ALA A 362 -13.55 7.75 9.78
N CYS A 363 -13.08 9.00 9.88
CA CYS A 363 -12.33 9.49 11.04
C CYS A 363 -13.28 9.67 12.23
N ILE A 364 -13.06 8.91 13.30
CA ILE A 364 -13.84 9.03 14.54
C ILE A 364 -13.61 10.41 15.15
N SER A 365 -14.69 11.12 15.51
CA SER A 365 -14.62 12.42 16.17
C SER A 365 -15.55 12.50 17.37
N SER A 366 -15.41 13.58 18.15
CA SER A 366 -16.31 13.93 19.26
C SER A 366 -17.70 14.36 18.80
N SER A 367 -17.85 14.78 17.54
CA SER A 367 -19.13 15.23 17.00
C SER A 367 -19.37 14.82 15.53
N PRO A 368 -20.63 14.68 15.09
CA PRO A 368 -20.95 14.34 13.70
C PRO A 368 -20.54 15.40 12.69
N GLU A 369 -20.35 16.66 13.11
CA GLU A 369 -19.90 17.77 12.28
C GLU A 369 -18.40 17.68 11.95
N GLU A 370 -17.61 17.10 12.85
CA GLU A 370 -16.16 17.02 12.73
C GLU A 370 -15.68 15.70 12.12
N GLY A 371 -16.45 14.61 12.29
CA GLY A 371 -16.10 13.30 11.76
C GLY A 371 -17.27 12.31 11.81
N VAL A 372 -16.95 11.02 11.79
CA VAL A 372 -17.92 9.96 12.08
C VAL A 372 -18.00 9.77 13.59
N VAL A 373 -19.20 9.60 14.14
CA VAL A 373 -19.43 9.28 15.56
C VAL A 373 -19.89 7.84 15.67
#